data_AF-A0A7J5X8T9-F1
#
_entry.id   AF-A0A7J5X8T9-F1
#
_cell.length_a   1.000
_cell.length_b   1.000
_cell.length_c   1.000
_cell.angle_alpha   90.00
_cell.angle_beta   90.00
_cell.angle_gamma   90.00
#
_symmetry.space_group_name_H-M   'P 1'
#
loop_
_entity.id
_entity.type
_entity.pdbx_description
1 polymer ?
#
loop_
_entity_poly.entity_id
_entity_poly.type
_entity_poly.pdbx_seq_one_letter_code
_entity_poly.pdbx_strand_id
1 'polypeptide(L)' 'MGTSYDFNSVMHYGKYAFSQNRQPTILAKRNPSLNFGTARTMSKNDIARVNNIYR' A
#
# COMPACT_ATOMS: atom_id res chain seq x y z
N MET A 1 -0.67 -15.70 -10.49
CA MET A 1 -0.21 -14.30 -10.32
C MET A 1 -1.43 -13.44 -10.07
N GLY A 2 -1.62 -12.87 -8.89
CA GLY A 2 -2.83 -12.07 -8.61
C GLY A 2 -3.25 -12.06 -7.16
N THR A 3 -2.43 -11.50 -6.28
CA THR A 3 -2.90 -11.14 -4.93
C THR A 3 -3.67 -9.83 -5.00
N SER A 4 -4.75 -9.72 -4.22
CA SER A 4 -5.59 -8.52 -4.16
C SER A 4 -4.79 -7.27 -3.79
N TYR A 5 -5.35 -6.08 -4.10
CA TYR A 5 -4.76 -4.83 -3.65
C TYR A 5 -4.64 -4.81 -2.13
N ASP A 6 -3.47 -4.39 -1.63
CA ASP A 6 -3.13 -4.48 -0.22
C ASP A 6 -2.66 -3.11 0.28
N PHE A 7 -3.53 -2.45 1.05
CA PHE A 7 -3.25 -1.18 1.70
C PHE A 7 -2.17 -1.28 2.79
N ASN A 8 -1.87 -2.50 3.26
CA ASN A 8 -0.85 -2.79 4.26
C ASN A 8 0.46 -3.32 3.64
N SER A 9 0.59 -3.33 2.31
CA SER A 9 1.85 -3.65 1.65
C SER A 9 2.93 -2.65 2.07
N VAL A 10 4.16 -3.13 2.30
CA VAL A 10 5.32 -2.25 2.58
C VAL A 10 5.65 -1.35 1.38
N MET A 11 5.17 -1.72 0.19
CA MET A 11 5.37 -0.97 -1.05
C MET A 11 4.33 0.14 -1.25
N HIS A 12 3.31 0.26 -0.39
CA HIS A 12 2.24 1.23 -0.56
C HIS A 12 2.62 2.61 0.01
N TYR A 13 2.50 3.66 -0.82
CA TYR A 13 2.72 5.04 -0.36
C TYR A 13 1.69 5.50 0.69
N GLY A 14 2.11 6.37 1.61
CA GLY A 14 1.21 7.01 2.56
C GLY A 14 0.25 8.02 1.91
N LYS A 15 -0.85 8.31 2.61
CA LYS A 15 -1.92 9.24 2.19
C LYS A 15 -1.46 10.63 1.70
N TYR A 16 -0.34 11.12 2.24
CA TYR A 16 0.21 12.45 1.98
C TYR A 16 1.51 12.43 1.16
N ALA A 17 1.86 11.28 0.56
CA ALA A 17 3.08 11.15 -0.21
C ALA A 17 3.12 12.21 -1.33
N PHE A 18 4.24 12.93 -1.42
CA PHE A 18 4.48 13.99 -2.42
C PHE A 18 3.51 15.20 -2.34
N SER A 19 2.81 15.39 -1.21
CA SER A 19 1.95 16.55 -1.02
C SER A 19 2.77 17.82 -0.74
N GLN A 20 2.52 18.88 -1.52
CA GLN A 20 3.10 20.21 -1.27
C GLN A 20 2.26 21.07 -0.32
N ASN A 21 0.94 20.90 -0.34
CA ASN A 21 -0.03 21.73 0.40
C ASN A 21 -0.59 21.03 1.65
N ARG A 22 0.02 19.93 2.07
CA ARG A 22 -0.40 19.07 3.21
C ARG A 22 -1.78 18.43 3.04
N GLN A 23 -2.37 18.49 1.85
CA GLN A 23 -3.62 17.79 1.54
C GLN A 23 -3.32 16.35 1.11
N PRO A 24 -4.24 15.40 1.34
CA PRO A 24 -4.04 14.02 0.92
C PRO A 24 -3.97 13.93 -0.60
N THR A 25 -2.96 13.22 -1.11
CA THR A 25 -2.73 12.98 -2.54
C THR A 25 -3.29 11.63 -2.99
N ILE A 26 -3.45 10.69 -2.05
CA ILE A 26 -3.99 9.35 -2.30
C ILE A 26 -5.17 9.13 -1.36
N LEU A 27 -6.32 8.73 -1.90
CA LEU A 27 -7.53 8.40 -1.14
C LEU A 27 -8.08 7.03 -1.56
N ALA A 28 -8.43 6.20 -0.57
CA ALA A 28 -9.05 4.92 -0.86
C ALA A 28 -10.49 5.12 -1.34
N LYS A 29 -10.82 4.56 -2.51
CA LYS A 29 -12.09 4.79 -3.22
C LYS A 29 -13.34 4.50 -2.39
N ARG A 30 -13.32 3.46 -1.54
CA ARG A 30 -14.48 3.07 -0.70
C ARG A 30 -14.49 3.73 0.68
N ASN A 31 -13.33 4.17 1.16
CA ASN A 31 -13.21 4.77 2.49
C ASN A 31 -12.07 5.82 2.49
N PRO A 32 -12.36 7.09 2.16
CA PRO A 32 -11.35 8.16 2.13
C PRO A 32 -10.65 8.42 3.48
N SER A 33 -11.26 7.99 4.58
CA SER A 33 -10.71 8.11 5.95
C SER A 33 -9.82 6.93 6.35
N LEU A 34 -9.65 5.92 5.49
CA LEU A 34 -8.76 4.80 5.74
C LEU A 34 -7.31 5.30 5.90
N ASN A 35 -6.64 4.86 6.96
CA ASN A 35 -5.21 5.07 7.15
C ASN A 35 -4.43 3.92 6.50
N PHE A 36 -3.45 4.23 5.67
CA PHE A 36 -2.62 3.27 4.94
C PHE A 36 -1.24 3.85 4.63
N GLY A 37 -0.31 2.99 4.19
CA GLY A 37 1.08 3.35 3.92
C GLY A 37 1.89 3.61 5.20
N THR A 38 1.54 2.94 6.29
CA THR A 38 2.25 2.98 7.59
C THR A 38 2.91 1.63 7.94
N ALA A 39 2.96 0.70 6.97
CA ALA A 39 3.51 -0.63 7.17
C ALA A 39 5.02 -0.56 7.48
N ARG A 40 5.46 -1.37 8.45
CA ARG A 40 6.89 -1.50 8.83
C ARG A 40 7.51 -2.83 8.43
N THR A 41 6.67 -3.77 7.99
CA THR A 41 7.06 -5.15 7.65
C THR A 41 6.34 -5.58 6.38
N MET A 42 6.89 -6.58 5.69
CA MET A 42 6.26 -7.15 4.49
C MET A 42 4.93 -7.80 4.82
N SER A 43 3.92 -7.55 3.98
CA SER A 43 2.64 -8.24 4.10
C SER A 43 2.71 -9.66 3.54
N LYS A 44 1.69 -10.48 3.83
CA LYS A 44 1.55 -11.82 3.23
C LYS A 44 1.53 -11.74 1.70
N ASN A 45 0.92 -10.69 1.15
CA ASN A 45 0.83 -10.49 -0.30
C ASN A 45 2.18 -10.11 -0.90
N ASP A 46 2.98 -9.30 -0.21
CA ASP A 46 4.34 -8.95 -0.62
C ASP A 46 5.22 -10.21 -0.72
N ILE A 47 5.22 -11.03 0.35
CA ILE A 47 5.99 -12.28 0.42
C ILE A 47 5.56 -13.25 -0.69
N ALA A 48 4.25 -13.44 -0.87
CA ALA A 48 3.73 -14.33 -1.90
C ALA A 48 4.10 -13.85 -3.31
N ARG A 49 4.10 -12.54 -3.58
CA ARG A 49 4.50 -11.99 -4.89
C ARG A 49 5.97 -12.25 -5.17
N VAL A 50 6.86 -11.98 -4.23
CA VAL A 50 8.31 -12.24 -4.38
C VAL A 50 8.55 -13.73 -4.64
N ASN A 51 8.01 -14.62 -3.82
CA ASN A 51 8.19 -16.06 -3.98
C ASN A 51 7.67 -16.60 -5.31
N ASN A 52 6.63 -15.99 -5.89
CA ASN A 52 6.10 -16.39 -7.18
C ASN A 52 6.94 -15.91 -8.38
N ILE A 53 7.69 -14.82 -8.24
CA ILE A 53 8.56 -14.29 -9.30
C ILE A 53 9.87 -15.08 -9.37
N TYR A 54 10.41 -15.46 -8.22
CA TYR A 54 11.71 -16.14 -8.11
C TYR A 54 11.60 -17.68 -8.05
N ARG A 55 10.47 -18.24 -8.48
CA ARG A 55 10.24 -19.68 -8.57
C ARG A 55 10.38 -20.20 -9.99
#